data_AF-A0A7W1T0T6-F1
#
_entry.id   AF-A0A7W1T0T6-F1
#
_cell.length_a   1.000
_cell.length_b   1.000
_cell.length_c   1.000
_cell.angle_alpha   90.00
_cell.angle_beta   90.00
_cell.angle_gamma   90.00
#
_symmetry.space_group_name_H-M   'P 1'
#
loop_
_entity.id
_entity.type
_entity.pdbx_description
1 polymer ?
#
loop_
_entity_poly.entity_id
_entity_poly.type
_entity_poly.pdbx_seq_one_letter_code
_entity_poly.pdbx_strand_id
1 'polypeptide(L)'
;MLYSFGFDPDGNFPTAPVLRDPRGNLYGTTQIGGLAGFGTVYKVSPSGSELILHEFTGNPDGASPVAGLSRDTQGILYGTTAGGGANNQGTVYNFEIATGILTVLHNFGENSSDGVKPFGGVVLDGAGNIYGTTYNGGLSGCGTVFKLDSAGQLTNLHSFSCGSDGQFPTAGLFLGPSGSLFGTTIEGGIYGGGVVFQLKP
;
A
#
# COMPACT_ATOMS: atom_id res chain seq x y z
N MET A 1 6.93 -20.81 -16.18
CA MET A 1 7.39 -20.25 -14.88
C MET A 1 8.40 -19.16 -15.19
N LEU A 2 8.23 -17.94 -14.68
CA LEU A 2 9.12 -16.79 -14.98
C LEU A 2 10.20 -16.61 -13.92
N TYR A 3 9.83 -16.67 -12.64
CA TYR A 3 10.74 -16.61 -11.50
C TYR A 3 10.23 -17.52 -10.39
N SER A 4 11.13 -17.99 -9.52
CA SER A 4 10.81 -18.78 -8.34
C SER A 4 11.52 -18.18 -7.15
N PHE A 5 10.75 -17.69 -6.18
CA PHE A 5 11.26 -17.15 -4.93
C PHE A 5 11.86 -18.26 -4.07
N GLY A 6 13.04 -17.99 -3.51
CA GLY A 6 13.84 -18.88 -2.68
C GLY A 6 13.81 -18.53 -1.18
N PHE A 7 14.92 -18.82 -0.50
CA PHE A 7 15.16 -18.48 0.90
C PHE A 7 16.14 -17.30 1.01
N ASP A 8 16.27 -16.73 2.21
CA ASP A 8 17.04 -15.51 2.50
C ASP A 8 18.37 -15.43 1.73
N PRO A 9 18.68 -14.28 1.08
CA PRO A 9 18.00 -12.98 1.20
C PRO A 9 16.80 -12.76 0.26
N ASP A 10 16.29 -13.80 -0.41
CA ASP A 10 15.12 -13.64 -1.31
C ASP A 10 13.83 -13.27 -0.55
N GLY A 11 12.83 -12.77 -1.26
CA GLY A 11 11.49 -12.52 -0.75
C GLY A 11 10.62 -13.78 -0.69
N ASN A 12 9.54 -13.75 0.10
CA ASN A 12 8.56 -14.85 0.18
C ASN A 12 7.12 -14.31 0.36
N PHE A 13 6.14 -15.10 -0.06
CA PHE A 13 4.72 -14.75 -0.15
C PHE A 13 4.42 -13.53 -1.06
N PRO A 14 4.79 -13.57 -2.36
CA PRO A 14 4.43 -12.54 -3.33
C PRO A 14 2.95 -12.67 -3.75
N THR A 15 2.01 -12.22 -2.90
CA THR A 15 0.55 -12.40 -3.13
C THR A 15 -0.12 -11.27 -3.89
N ALA A 16 0.54 -10.11 -3.99
CA ALA A 16 -0.01 -8.92 -4.60
C ALA A 16 0.03 -8.97 -6.14
N PRO A 17 -0.89 -8.27 -6.84
CA PRO A 17 -0.74 -8.01 -8.27
C PRO A 17 0.58 -7.30 -8.57
N VAL A 18 1.25 -7.71 -9.65
CA VAL A 18 2.49 -7.08 -10.12
C VAL A 18 2.20 -5.85 -10.96
N LEU A 19 3.04 -4.84 -10.81
CA LEU A 19 3.09 -3.67 -11.68
C LEU A 19 4.01 -3.98 -12.87
N ARG A 20 3.55 -3.75 -14.10
CA ARG A 20 4.35 -3.98 -15.32
C ARG A 20 4.76 -2.67 -15.98
N ASP A 21 6.04 -2.52 -16.30
CA ASP A 21 6.54 -1.37 -17.07
C ASP A 21 6.44 -1.59 -18.60
N PRO A 22 6.64 -0.55 -19.43
CA PRO A 22 6.61 -0.69 -20.90
C PRO A 22 7.69 -1.59 -21.49
N ARG A 23 8.79 -1.84 -20.75
CA ARG A 23 9.86 -2.76 -21.15
C ARG A 23 9.53 -4.21 -20.76
N GLY A 24 8.41 -4.44 -20.07
CA GLY A 24 7.94 -5.73 -19.63
C GLY A 24 8.51 -6.21 -18.31
N ASN A 25 9.24 -5.36 -17.57
CA ASN A 25 9.67 -5.71 -16.22
C ASN A 25 8.46 -5.72 -15.28
N LEU A 26 8.45 -6.65 -14.34
CA LEU A 26 7.44 -6.80 -13.30
C LEU A 26 8.02 -6.30 -11.99
N TYR A 27 7.26 -5.47 -11.27
CA TYR A 27 7.60 -4.94 -9.96
C TYR A 27 6.55 -5.43 -8.97
N GLY A 28 6.98 -5.81 -7.78
CA GLY A 28 6.07 -6.28 -6.74
C GLY A 28 6.73 -6.26 -5.38
N THR A 29 6.00 -6.80 -4.41
CA THR A 29 6.44 -6.90 -3.03
C THR A 29 6.30 -8.33 -2.51
N THR A 30 7.10 -8.66 -1.50
CA THR A 30 6.97 -9.91 -0.75
C THR A 30 6.65 -9.61 0.72
N GLN A 31 5.77 -10.38 1.34
CA GLN A 31 5.32 -10.08 2.70
C GLN A 31 6.41 -10.36 3.76
N ILE A 32 7.30 -11.29 3.47
CA ILE A 32 8.46 -11.63 4.32
C ILE A 32 9.68 -11.90 3.43
N GLY A 33 10.80 -12.23 4.06
CA GLY A 33 12.10 -12.40 3.40
C GLY A 33 12.93 -11.12 3.47
N GLY A 34 14.02 -11.09 2.70
CA GLY A 34 15.09 -10.11 2.89
C GLY A 34 15.86 -10.34 4.20
N LEU A 35 17.00 -9.66 4.37
CA LEU A 35 17.92 -9.88 5.48
C LEU A 35 17.29 -9.77 6.88
N ALA A 36 16.28 -8.92 7.05
CA ALA A 36 15.57 -8.73 8.32
C ALA A 36 14.24 -9.50 8.39
N GLY A 37 13.85 -10.22 7.33
CA GLY A 37 12.61 -11.00 7.28
C GLY A 37 11.32 -10.18 7.13
N PHE A 38 11.40 -8.86 6.93
CA PHE A 38 10.24 -7.97 6.87
C PHE A 38 9.68 -7.74 5.46
N GLY A 39 10.24 -8.41 4.45
CA GLY A 39 9.77 -8.33 3.06
C GLY A 39 10.65 -7.47 2.16
N THR A 40 10.40 -7.55 0.86
CA THR A 40 11.18 -6.83 -0.16
C THR A 40 10.28 -6.08 -1.14
N VAL A 41 10.86 -5.09 -1.81
CA VAL A 41 10.41 -4.61 -3.12
C VAL A 41 11.32 -5.27 -4.15
N TYR A 42 10.75 -5.92 -5.16
CA TYR A 42 11.52 -6.62 -6.18
C TYR A 42 11.17 -6.16 -7.60
N LYS A 43 12.07 -6.49 -8.52
CA LYS A 43 11.87 -6.39 -9.97
C LYS A 43 12.25 -7.71 -10.63
N VAL A 44 11.37 -8.25 -11.47
CA VAL A 44 11.67 -9.40 -12.34
C VAL A 44 11.66 -8.95 -13.80
N SER A 45 12.75 -9.22 -14.51
CA SER A 45 12.86 -8.95 -15.96
C SER A 45 12.04 -9.93 -16.81
N PRO A 46 11.74 -9.59 -18.08
CA PRO A 46 11.09 -10.53 -19.01
C PRO A 46 11.82 -11.87 -19.21
N SER A 47 13.13 -11.88 -18.96
CA SER A 47 13.98 -13.09 -19.02
C SER A 47 14.01 -13.89 -17.72
N GLY A 48 13.31 -13.44 -16.67
CA GLY A 48 13.22 -14.16 -15.39
C GLY A 48 14.34 -13.88 -14.40
N SER A 49 15.14 -12.82 -14.63
CA SER A 49 16.15 -12.38 -13.65
C SER A 49 15.52 -11.43 -12.64
N GLU A 50 15.69 -11.72 -11.35
CA GLU A 50 15.27 -10.85 -10.24
C GLU A 50 16.35 -9.82 -9.89
N LEU A 51 15.89 -8.66 -9.44
CA LEU A 51 16.64 -7.69 -8.66
C LEU A 51 15.80 -7.29 -7.44
N ILE A 52 16.34 -7.50 -6.25
CA ILE A 52 15.81 -6.90 -5.02
C ILE A 52 16.14 -5.40 -5.07
N LEU A 53 15.09 -4.58 -5.03
CA LEU A 53 15.18 -3.12 -5.08
C LEU A 53 15.29 -2.53 -3.68
N HIS A 54 14.57 -3.10 -2.71
CA HIS A 54 14.59 -2.67 -1.32
C HIS A 54 14.32 -3.85 -0.39
N GLU A 55 14.97 -3.87 0.77
CA GLU A 55 14.72 -4.81 1.85
C GLU A 55 14.22 -4.04 3.07
N PHE A 56 13.02 -4.36 3.54
CA PHE A 56 12.45 -3.69 4.69
C PHE A 56 13.15 -4.09 5.99
N THR A 57 13.31 -3.14 6.90
CA THR A 57 13.98 -3.33 8.20
C THR A 57 13.02 -3.32 9.39
N GLY A 58 11.74 -3.10 9.15
CA GLY A 58 10.71 -2.98 10.18
C GLY A 58 10.62 -1.56 10.73
N ASN A 59 11.69 -1.06 11.36
CA ASN A 59 11.79 0.33 11.82
C ASN A 59 13.07 0.97 11.27
N PRO A 60 12.98 2.11 10.55
CA PRO A 60 11.81 3.00 10.45
C PRO A 60 10.92 2.78 9.22
N ASP A 61 11.27 1.87 8.31
CA ASP A 61 10.75 1.85 6.94
C ASP A 61 9.50 1.01 6.70
N GLY A 62 9.10 0.18 7.67
CA GLY A 62 7.91 -0.66 7.59
C GLY A 62 8.21 -2.15 7.47
N ALA A 63 7.17 -2.96 7.51
CA ALA A 63 7.22 -4.41 7.42
C ALA A 63 5.95 -4.99 6.78
N SER A 64 6.11 -6.13 6.13
CA SER A 64 5.02 -6.87 5.48
C SER A 64 4.28 -6.03 4.43
N PRO A 65 4.95 -5.67 3.32
CA PRO A 65 4.29 -5.05 2.18
C PRO A 65 3.38 -6.08 1.47
N VAL A 66 2.07 -6.00 1.74
CA VAL A 66 1.06 -6.96 1.25
C VAL A 66 0.39 -6.53 -0.07
N ALA A 67 0.54 -5.26 -0.46
CA ALA A 67 -0.21 -4.65 -1.54
C ALA A 67 0.59 -4.48 -2.83
N GLY A 68 -0.13 -4.32 -3.95
CA GLY A 68 0.48 -3.96 -5.23
C GLY A 68 1.06 -2.54 -5.21
N LEU A 69 2.03 -2.29 -6.09
CA LEU A 69 2.68 -1.00 -6.24
C LEU A 69 1.96 -0.11 -7.25
N SER A 70 1.94 1.20 -6.97
CA SER A 70 1.64 2.22 -7.96
C SER A 70 2.91 2.89 -8.47
N ARG A 71 2.86 3.47 -9.67
CA ARG A 71 4.00 4.15 -10.27
C ARG A 71 3.58 5.44 -10.94
N ASP A 72 4.32 6.50 -10.67
CA ASP A 72 4.10 7.79 -11.31
C ASP A 72 4.76 7.88 -12.71
N THR A 73 4.66 9.05 -13.33
CA THR A 73 5.27 9.31 -14.65
C THR A 73 6.79 9.46 -14.60
N GLN A 74 7.36 9.78 -13.44
CA GLN A 74 8.81 9.89 -13.22
C GLN A 74 9.45 8.52 -12.95
N GLY A 75 8.63 7.51 -12.67
CA GLY A 75 9.05 6.15 -12.38
C GLY A 75 9.33 5.87 -10.92
N ILE A 76 8.83 6.71 -10.02
CA ILE A 76 8.83 6.46 -8.58
C ILE A 76 7.73 5.43 -8.28
N LEU A 77 8.07 4.42 -7.47
CA LEU A 77 7.13 3.42 -6.99
C LEU A 77 6.53 3.89 -5.67
N TYR A 78 5.26 3.60 -5.43
CA TYR A 78 4.54 3.93 -4.21
C TYR A 78 3.85 2.69 -3.68
N GLY A 79 3.90 2.52 -2.36
CA GLY A 79 3.32 1.36 -1.71
C GLY A 79 3.06 1.58 -0.23
N THR A 80 2.55 0.52 0.39
CA THR A 80 2.20 0.48 1.81
C THR A 80 2.83 -0.73 2.47
N THR A 81 3.08 -0.63 3.77
CA THR A 81 3.45 -1.76 4.61
C THR A 81 2.37 -2.00 5.66
N ALA A 82 2.00 -3.26 5.89
CA ALA A 82 0.94 -3.60 6.85
C ALA A 82 1.38 -3.41 8.32
N GLY A 83 2.67 -3.50 8.60
CA GLY A 83 3.27 -3.35 9.91
C GLY A 83 4.58 -2.55 9.86
N GLY A 84 5.29 -2.54 10.98
CA GLY A 84 6.51 -1.74 11.14
C GLY A 84 6.23 -0.23 11.15
N GLY A 85 7.25 0.56 10.86
CA GLY A 85 7.23 2.02 11.02
C GLY A 85 7.35 2.44 12.48
N ALA A 86 7.30 3.75 12.73
CA ALA A 86 7.52 4.34 14.05
C ALA A 86 6.58 3.79 15.14
N ASN A 87 5.35 3.43 14.77
CA ASN A 87 4.32 2.94 15.70
C ASN A 87 4.02 1.44 15.54
N ASN A 88 4.73 0.71 14.67
CA ASN A 88 4.42 -0.68 14.27
C ASN A 88 3.04 -0.86 13.58
N GLN A 89 2.48 0.21 13.03
CA GLN A 89 1.13 0.23 12.43
C GLN A 89 1.14 0.38 10.90
N GLY A 90 2.30 0.31 10.28
CA GLY A 90 2.45 0.41 8.83
C GLY A 90 2.88 1.79 8.33
N THR A 91 3.31 1.83 7.08
CA THR A 91 3.78 3.06 6.43
C THR A 91 3.12 3.25 5.06
N VAL A 92 3.12 4.50 4.58
CA VAL A 92 3.13 4.81 3.14
C VAL A 92 4.56 5.15 2.78
N TYR A 93 5.09 4.57 1.69
CA TYR A 93 6.45 4.85 1.22
C TYR A 93 6.47 5.13 -0.28
N ASN A 94 7.55 5.77 -0.71
CA ASN A 94 7.97 5.76 -2.11
C ASN A 94 9.35 5.11 -2.27
N PHE A 95 9.64 4.65 -3.48
CA PHE A 95 10.94 4.13 -3.87
C PHE A 95 11.34 4.69 -5.23
N GLU A 96 12.41 5.46 -5.26
CA GLU A 96 12.95 6.04 -6.48
C GLU A 96 13.90 5.05 -7.17
N ILE A 97 13.43 4.42 -8.25
CA ILE A 97 14.21 3.38 -8.96
C ILE A 97 15.59 3.88 -9.43
N ALA A 98 15.71 5.16 -9.77
CA ALA A 98 16.94 5.74 -10.30
C ALA A 98 18.05 5.87 -9.26
N THR A 99 17.70 6.16 -8.01
CA THR A 99 18.64 6.38 -6.91
C THR A 99 18.72 5.19 -5.96
N GLY A 100 17.72 4.31 -5.98
CA GLY A 100 17.58 3.20 -5.04
C GLY A 100 17.16 3.66 -3.64
N ILE A 101 16.60 4.87 -3.51
CA ILE A 101 16.22 5.45 -2.22
C ILE A 101 14.74 5.15 -1.94
N LEU A 102 14.49 4.52 -0.79
CA LEU A 102 13.16 4.45 -0.19
C LEU A 102 12.96 5.63 0.77
N THR A 103 11.80 6.29 0.66
CA THR A 103 11.39 7.34 1.60
C THR A 103 10.06 6.97 2.24
N VAL A 104 10.00 6.98 3.58
CA VAL A 104 8.74 6.90 4.31
C VAL A 104 8.04 8.24 4.22
N LEU A 105 6.81 8.23 3.70
CA LEU A 105 5.99 9.42 3.52
C LEU A 105 5.00 9.63 4.67
N HIS A 106 4.54 8.54 5.29
CA HIS A 106 3.67 8.58 6.46
C HIS A 106 3.89 7.35 7.34
N ASN A 107 3.87 7.54 8.66
CA ASN A 107 3.81 6.46 9.64
C ASN A 107 2.40 6.45 10.23
N PHE A 108 1.70 5.32 10.10
CA PHE A 108 0.35 5.19 10.63
C PHE A 108 0.33 5.06 12.15
N GLY A 109 -0.83 5.36 12.75
CA GLY A 109 -1.09 5.15 14.18
C GLY A 109 -0.55 6.24 15.10
N GLU A 110 -0.32 7.47 14.59
CA GLU A 110 0.12 8.60 15.42
C GLU A 110 -0.92 9.02 16.45
N ASN A 111 -2.21 8.81 16.17
CA ASN A 111 -3.32 9.14 17.07
C ASN A 111 -4.54 8.25 16.77
N SER A 112 -5.57 8.37 17.61
CA SER A 112 -6.78 7.53 17.52
C SER A 112 -7.64 7.78 16.27
N SER A 113 -7.45 8.89 15.58
CA SER A 113 -8.17 9.20 14.32
C SER A 113 -7.40 8.78 13.06
N ASP A 114 -6.12 8.41 13.21
CA ASP A 114 -5.32 7.90 12.12
C ASP A 114 -5.72 6.45 11.79
N GLY A 115 -5.49 6.07 10.53
CA GLY A 115 -5.62 4.69 10.11
C GLY A 115 -4.48 3.83 10.65
N VAL A 116 -4.66 2.51 10.64
CA VAL A 116 -3.59 1.54 10.93
C VAL A 116 -3.72 0.31 10.03
N LYS A 117 -2.59 -0.35 9.77
CA LYS A 117 -2.50 -1.57 8.94
C LYS A 117 -3.03 -1.34 7.52
N PRO A 118 -2.37 -0.50 6.69
CA PRO A 118 -2.75 -0.31 5.29
C PRO A 118 -2.51 -1.60 4.49
N PHE A 119 -3.55 -2.39 4.28
CA PHE A 119 -3.48 -3.62 3.46
C PHE A 119 -3.70 -3.34 1.97
N GLY A 120 -4.39 -2.25 1.64
CA GLY A 120 -4.62 -1.83 0.26
C GLY A 120 -3.41 -1.11 -0.32
N GLY A 121 -3.26 -1.23 -1.65
CA GLY A 121 -2.32 -0.40 -2.40
C GLY A 121 -2.82 1.04 -2.50
N VAL A 122 -1.96 1.93 -2.98
CA VAL A 122 -2.30 3.34 -3.18
C VAL A 122 -2.56 3.66 -4.64
N VAL A 123 -3.32 4.72 -4.91
CA VAL A 123 -3.47 5.34 -6.25
C VAL A 123 -3.08 6.81 -6.20
N LEU A 124 -2.61 7.33 -7.33
CA LEU A 124 -2.17 8.72 -7.43
C LEU A 124 -3.08 9.51 -8.37
N ASP A 125 -3.32 10.78 -8.05
CA ASP A 125 -3.88 11.73 -8.99
C ASP A 125 -2.79 12.44 -9.82
N GLY A 126 -3.21 13.27 -10.78
CA GLY A 126 -2.30 14.04 -11.62
C GLY A 126 -1.53 15.15 -10.90
N ALA A 127 -1.90 15.48 -9.65
CA ALA A 127 -1.20 16.44 -8.81
C ALA A 127 -0.18 15.77 -7.87
N GLY A 128 -0.08 14.43 -7.89
CA GLY A 128 0.82 13.67 -7.02
C GLY A 128 0.24 13.40 -5.63
N ASN A 129 -1.05 13.63 -5.40
CA ASN A 129 -1.71 13.20 -4.17
C ASN A 129 -1.88 11.68 -4.19
N ILE A 130 -1.63 11.04 -3.05
CA ILE A 130 -1.69 9.61 -2.86
C ILE A 130 -2.97 9.29 -2.07
N TYR A 131 -3.75 8.33 -2.55
CA TYR A 131 -4.99 7.88 -1.91
C TYR A 131 -4.91 6.40 -1.60
N GLY A 132 -5.43 6.02 -0.44
CA GLY A 132 -5.45 4.62 -0.03
C GLY A 132 -6.41 4.38 1.11
N THR A 133 -6.37 3.15 1.62
CA THR A 133 -7.20 2.71 2.73
C THR A 133 -6.38 2.06 3.83
N THR A 134 -6.86 2.18 5.06
CA THR A 134 -6.34 1.41 6.20
C THR A 134 -7.36 0.39 6.66
N TYR A 135 -6.89 -0.82 6.98
CA TYR A 135 -7.77 -1.90 7.43
C TYR A 135 -8.49 -1.53 8.74
N ASN A 136 -7.75 -0.95 9.69
CA ASN A 136 -8.26 -0.53 10.99
C ASN A 136 -7.97 0.96 11.24
N GLY A 137 -8.33 1.43 12.43
CA GLY A 137 -8.14 2.82 12.86
C GLY A 137 -9.31 3.70 12.46
N GLY A 138 -9.11 5.01 12.49
CA GLY A 138 -10.20 5.98 12.37
C GLY A 138 -11.12 6.00 13.60
N LEU A 139 -12.12 6.88 13.56
CA LEU A 139 -12.96 7.21 14.73
C LEU A 139 -13.66 6.01 15.38
N SER A 140 -14.00 4.98 14.60
CA SER A 140 -14.68 3.76 15.09
C SER A 140 -13.78 2.52 15.04
N GLY A 141 -12.52 2.65 14.62
CA GLY A 141 -11.59 1.52 14.49
C GLY A 141 -11.80 0.63 13.27
N CYS A 142 -12.77 0.92 12.39
CA CYS A 142 -13.16 0.09 11.26
C CYS A 142 -12.49 0.44 9.92
N GLY A 143 -11.43 1.25 9.96
CA GLY A 143 -10.64 1.60 8.80
C GLY A 143 -10.93 3.01 8.29
N THR A 144 -10.07 3.47 7.39
CA THR A 144 -10.13 4.82 6.82
C THR A 144 -9.91 4.80 5.32
N VAL A 145 -10.39 5.86 4.65
CA VAL A 145 -9.90 6.30 3.34
C VAL A 145 -9.07 7.56 3.60
N PHE A 146 -7.82 7.58 3.15
CA PHE A 146 -6.92 8.72 3.35
C PHE A 146 -6.48 9.34 2.04
N LYS A 147 -6.08 10.61 2.12
CA LYS A 147 -5.28 11.33 1.13
C LYS A 147 -3.98 11.76 1.79
N LEU A 148 -2.86 11.56 1.13
CA LEU A 148 -1.56 12.13 1.49
C LEU A 148 -1.16 13.08 0.37
N ASP A 149 -0.99 14.37 0.70
CA ASP A 149 -0.60 15.36 -0.30
C ASP A 149 0.92 15.40 -0.53
N SER A 150 1.34 16.19 -1.51
CA SER A 150 2.77 16.33 -1.86
C SER A 150 3.63 16.98 -0.77
N ALA A 151 3.02 17.60 0.24
CA ALA A 151 3.71 18.15 1.40
C ALA A 151 3.84 17.11 2.55
N GLY A 152 3.30 15.91 2.37
CA GLY A 152 3.29 14.85 3.38
C GLY A 152 2.18 15.03 4.42
N GLN A 153 1.18 15.88 4.17
CA GLN A 153 0.04 16.03 5.07
C GLN A 153 -1.01 14.94 4.78
N LEU A 154 -1.27 14.09 5.78
CA LEU A 154 -2.36 13.12 5.71
C LEU A 154 -3.70 13.78 6.07
N THR A 155 -4.71 13.56 5.23
CA THR A 155 -6.10 13.91 5.45
C THR A 155 -6.94 12.62 5.49
N ASN A 156 -7.67 12.40 6.57
CA ASN A 156 -8.69 11.36 6.65
C ASN A 156 -9.93 11.83 5.86
N LEU A 157 -10.18 11.22 4.70
CA LEU A 157 -11.31 11.57 3.84
C LEU A 157 -12.60 10.87 4.31
N HIS A 158 -12.47 9.70 4.92
CA HIS A 158 -13.59 8.94 5.47
C HIS A 158 -13.12 7.99 6.56
N SER A 159 -13.85 7.96 7.68
CA SER A 159 -13.72 6.94 8.71
C SER A 159 -14.98 6.07 8.69
N PHE A 160 -14.79 4.77 8.48
CA PHE A 160 -15.90 3.81 8.45
C PHE A 160 -16.51 3.64 9.84
N SER A 161 -17.85 3.60 9.91
CA SER A 161 -18.61 3.58 11.17
C SER A 161 -18.84 2.19 11.77
N CYS A 162 -18.26 1.13 11.18
CA CYS A 162 -18.59 -0.27 11.51
C CYS A 162 -20.05 -0.61 11.23
N GLY A 163 -20.65 0.02 10.22
CA GLY A 163 -22.08 -0.03 9.99
C GLY A 163 -22.42 -0.19 8.52
N SER A 164 -23.48 0.49 8.09
CA SER A 164 -23.99 0.42 6.73
C SER A 164 -23.04 1.00 5.68
N ASP A 165 -22.03 1.77 6.09
CA ASP A 165 -20.99 2.34 5.24
C ASP A 165 -19.79 1.40 5.00
N GLY A 166 -19.72 0.26 5.70
CA GLY A 166 -18.68 -0.76 5.53
C GLY A 166 -17.67 -0.81 6.68
N GLN A 167 -16.79 -1.82 6.66
CA GLN A 167 -15.66 -1.97 7.59
C GLN A 167 -14.56 -2.86 7.01
N PHE A 168 -13.32 -2.59 7.41
CA PHE A 168 -12.13 -3.38 7.05
C PHE A 168 -11.81 -3.37 5.55
N PRO A 169 -11.50 -2.21 4.94
CA PRO A 169 -11.04 -2.18 3.56
C PRO A 169 -9.68 -2.90 3.42
N THR A 170 -9.59 -3.82 2.46
CA THR A 170 -8.37 -4.62 2.19
C THR A 170 -7.79 -4.39 0.80
N ALA A 171 -8.59 -3.92 -0.15
CA ALA A 171 -8.18 -3.69 -1.53
C ALA A 171 -7.71 -2.24 -1.74
N GLY A 172 -6.88 -2.02 -2.75
CA GLY A 172 -6.57 -0.67 -3.22
C GLY A 172 -7.80 0.04 -3.81
N LEU A 173 -7.73 1.36 -3.89
CA LEU A 173 -8.77 2.19 -4.50
C LEU A 173 -8.65 2.21 -6.03
N PHE A 174 -9.73 2.57 -6.69
CA PHE A 174 -9.73 3.02 -8.09
C PHE A 174 -10.05 4.51 -8.14
N LEU A 175 -9.15 5.31 -8.73
CA LEU A 175 -9.37 6.74 -8.95
C LEU A 175 -10.02 6.95 -10.33
N GLY A 176 -11.28 7.38 -10.32
CA GLY A 176 -12.04 7.67 -11.53
C GLY A 176 -11.67 9.01 -12.19
N PRO A 177 -12.04 9.23 -13.47
CA PRO A 177 -11.67 10.43 -14.23
C PRO A 177 -12.15 11.76 -13.64
N SER A 178 -13.23 11.74 -12.85
CA SER A 178 -13.77 12.91 -12.16
C SER A 178 -13.17 13.15 -10.76
N GLY A 179 -12.07 12.46 -10.43
CA GLY A 179 -11.46 12.50 -9.09
C GLY A 179 -12.21 11.68 -8.03
N SER A 180 -13.27 10.96 -8.40
CA SER A 180 -13.98 10.08 -7.46
C SER A 180 -13.17 8.83 -7.14
N LEU A 181 -13.09 8.47 -5.87
CA LEU A 181 -12.48 7.23 -5.41
C LEU A 181 -13.54 6.15 -5.31
N PHE A 182 -13.22 4.95 -5.77
CA PHE A 182 -14.06 3.76 -5.64
C PHE A 182 -13.28 2.69 -4.89
N GLY A 183 -13.96 1.96 -4.01
CA GLY A 183 -13.31 0.93 -3.21
C GLY A 183 -14.30 -0.05 -2.62
N THR A 184 -13.78 -1.01 -1.85
CA THR A 184 -14.56 -2.07 -1.23
C THR A 184 -14.17 -2.30 0.21
N THR A 185 -15.13 -2.73 1.02
CA THR A 185 -14.91 -3.25 2.37
C THR A 185 -15.29 -4.73 2.41
N ILE A 186 -14.63 -5.53 3.26
CA ILE A 186 -14.91 -6.98 3.33
C ILE A 186 -16.09 -7.31 4.26
N GLU A 187 -16.48 -6.37 5.10
CA GLU A 187 -17.59 -6.52 6.03
C GLU A 187 -18.39 -5.20 6.12
N GLY A 188 -19.50 -5.24 6.87
CA GLY A 188 -20.42 -4.10 7.04
C GLY A 188 -21.47 -4.06 5.92
N GLY A 189 -22.10 -2.90 5.74
CA GLY A 189 -23.27 -2.78 4.85
C GLY A 189 -24.55 -3.33 5.49
N ILE A 190 -25.67 -3.19 4.79
CA ILE A 190 -27.00 -3.55 5.32
C ILE A 190 -27.17 -5.04 5.66
N TYR A 191 -26.31 -5.91 5.11
CA TYR A 191 -26.31 -7.35 5.33
C TYR A 191 -25.02 -7.86 6.00
N GLY A 192 -24.08 -6.98 6.35
CA GLY A 192 -22.81 -7.35 6.99
C GLY A 192 -21.73 -7.94 6.07
N GLY A 193 -22.01 -8.13 4.77
CA GLY A 193 -21.09 -8.79 3.83
C GLY A 193 -20.10 -7.90 3.08
N GLY A 194 -20.01 -6.61 3.42
CA GLY A 194 -19.17 -5.64 2.71
C GLY A 194 -19.96 -4.65 1.86
N VAL A 195 -19.29 -3.57 1.45
CA VAL A 195 -19.83 -2.58 0.51
C VAL A 195 -18.87 -2.31 -0.63
N VAL A 196 -19.42 -1.87 -1.76
CA VAL A 196 -18.70 -1.07 -2.76
C VAL A 196 -19.07 0.38 -2.50
N PHE A 197 -18.09 1.27 -2.33
CA PHE A 197 -18.33 2.68 -2.04
C PHE A 197 -17.77 3.59 -3.13
N GLN A 198 -18.32 4.81 -3.21
CA GLN A 198 -17.78 5.92 -3.97
C GLN A 198 -17.59 7.11 -3.02
N LEU A 199 -16.42 7.75 -3.09
CA LEU A 199 -16.12 8.98 -2.36
C LEU A 199 -15.73 10.08 -3.36
N LYS A 200 -16.19 11.31 -3.10
CA LYS A 200 -15.77 12.51 -3.84
C LYS A 200 -14.91 13.35 -2.88
N PRO A 201 -13.57 13.28 -3.00
CA PRO A 201 -12.65 14.05 -2.16
C PRO A 201 -12.80 15.57 -2.33
#